data_AF-A0A8J9ZNM6-F1
#
_entry.id   AF-A0A8J9ZNM6-F1
#
_cell.length_a   1.000
_cell.length_b   1.000
_cell.length_c   1.000
_cell.angle_alpha   90.00
_cell.angle_beta   90.00
_cell.angle_gamma   90.00
#
_symmetry.space_group_name_H-M   'P 1'
#
loop_
_entity.id
_entity.type
_entity.pdbx_description
1 polymer ?
#
loop_
_entity_poly.entity_id
_entity_poly.type
_entity_poly.pdbx_seq_one_letter_code
_entity_poly.pdbx_strand_id
1 'polypeptide(L)'
;MCYCNGVNCKGTDCEWTREGAKNVRTKKLQAHSDSRMAYTSPSTVPRDDAVTTPVPPDNNHVPCGSDIDQQIHSLQIRLKGTETLSILLSEAREQIAQLSAALRERESTIALLQNRLGQNGLSTSLSLGSTELVVPGASRELVQGLIRENARLKQSLKGAPMDEELRRRFAEQQNSIKILEDELTERRESLKKLEDTLSSSEDDKDKMIASLRDRLRELERNSQTQDVLCKSLTEESETLRTRLQATAEMCNELAKKLEAEKVCRKNGDASEDLEKEMRQMSVSEDRRYKQERRRAQEEITRLQGQVKELVDMNTRWQIYNDQREQYVQQLRDKQLQLENRPTPSAPAQSGLTEEQQRRIDQTILNAKRETEKTKEEAMRLHDDLTVARNIAFELQAQVEQLQMEKDHSRREIAALRRQEAFVPGDAQETIQMLQQQVQVCTEDFQAERQDRETLQTRLDELFAAQERDQQVITMLREQVRQLQSTGYRAPFARPCQTEYRRNQPVEQSMLIARRGHNYNHHGYDVIDGMQEDDDLATDGVGSDEESAGRKEHMLYCPRCKREYSKGKHDQLLEHIDVCCS
;
A
#
# COMPACT_ATOMS: atom_id res chain seq x y z
N MET A 1 5.64 -1.77 49.49
CA MET A 1 6.53 -1.66 50.67
C MET A 1 7.26 -2.97 50.84
N CYS A 2 8.61 -2.94 50.82
CA CYS A 2 9.57 -3.83 51.49
C CYS A 2 9.46 -5.36 51.23
N TYR A 3 10.49 -6.13 50.86
CA TYR A 3 11.92 -5.95 50.57
C TYR A 3 12.35 -7.24 49.83
N CYS A 4 13.28 -7.14 48.87
CA CYS A 4 13.99 -8.31 48.34
C CYS A 4 14.95 -8.89 49.39
N ASN A 5 15.23 -10.21 49.33
CA ASN A 5 16.60 -10.75 49.23
C ASN A 5 16.67 -12.30 49.27
N GLY A 6 17.55 -12.86 48.41
CA GLY A 6 18.29 -14.11 48.66
C GLY A 6 17.68 -15.38 48.05
N VAL A 7 18.05 -15.82 46.83
CA VAL A 7 19.25 -16.61 46.44
C VAL A 7 19.19 -18.11 46.81
N ASN A 8 19.22 -18.94 45.75
CA ASN A 8 19.68 -20.34 45.64
C ASN A 8 19.28 -21.38 46.71
N CYS A 9 18.52 -22.38 46.28
CA CYS A 9 18.79 -23.78 46.67
C CYS A 9 18.48 -24.71 45.48
N LYS A 10 19.54 -25.36 44.97
CA LYS A 10 19.48 -26.55 44.13
C LYS A 10 19.39 -27.78 45.04
N GLY A 11 18.64 -28.79 44.62
CA GLY A 11 19.00 -30.19 44.89
C GLY A 11 18.05 -31.02 45.77
N THR A 12 17.67 -32.15 45.16
CA THR A 12 17.48 -33.52 45.72
C THR A 12 16.22 -33.87 46.50
N ASP A 13 15.50 -34.82 45.90
CA ASP A 13 15.00 -36.09 46.44
C ASP A 13 14.06 -36.09 47.65
N CYS A 14 12.87 -36.65 47.44
CA CYS A 14 12.25 -37.51 48.45
C CYS A 14 11.26 -38.50 47.82
N GLU A 15 11.67 -39.77 47.77
CA GLU A 15 10.81 -40.94 47.57
C GLU A 15 10.21 -41.41 48.91
N TRP A 16 8.97 -41.90 48.83
CA TRP A 16 8.37 -43.07 49.51
C TRP A 16 8.39 -43.23 51.04
N THR A 17 7.20 -43.44 51.62
CA THR A 17 6.71 -44.66 52.37
C THR A 17 5.43 -44.28 53.14
N ARG A 18 4.27 -44.94 53.00
CA ARG A 18 3.76 -46.28 53.37
C ARG A 18 3.37 -46.43 54.87
N GLU A 19 2.23 -47.14 55.07
CA GLU A 19 1.61 -47.65 56.31
C GLU A 19 0.61 -46.72 57.02
N GLY A 20 -0.55 -47.14 57.50
CA GLY A 20 -1.20 -48.45 57.57
C GLY A 20 -2.38 -48.46 58.55
N ALA A 21 -3.33 -49.40 58.35
CA ALA A 21 -4.23 -50.03 59.33
C ALA A 21 -5.35 -49.19 60.02
N LYS A 22 -6.49 -49.70 60.51
CA LYS A 22 -7.29 -50.95 60.47
C LYS A 22 -8.58 -50.69 61.30
N ASN A 23 -9.56 -51.60 61.16
CA ASN A 23 -10.70 -51.95 62.05
C ASN A 23 -12.04 -51.24 61.80
N VAL A 24 -13.10 -51.90 61.30
CA VAL A 24 -13.89 -53.07 61.80
C VAL A 24 -14.76 -52.75 63.02
N ARG A 25 -16.09 -52.77 62.84
CA ARG A 25 -17.01 -53.37 63.81
C ARG A 25 -18.33 -53.86 63.20
N THR A 26 -18.66 -55.06 63.65
CA THR A 26 -19.76 -56.01 63.41
C THR A 26 -21.10 -55.61 64.03
N LYS A 27 -22.22 -56.17 63.52
CA LYS A 27 -23.15 -57.02 64.31
C LYS A 27 -24.26 -57.72 63.49
N LYS A 28 -24.63 -58.90 63.98
CA LYS A 28 -25.48 -59.99 63.46
C LYS A 28 -26.92 -59.97 64.02
N LEU A 29 -27.83 -60.49 63.20
CA LEU A 29 -28.97 -61.43 63.45
C LEU A 29 -30.13 -61.08 64.40
N GLN A 30 -31.36 -61.34 63.94
CA GLN A 30 -32.25 -62.43 64.45
C GLN A 30 -33.44 -62.64 63.48
N ALA A 31 -33.93 -63.88 63.37
CA ALA A 31 -35.08 -64.33 62.57
C ALA A 31 -36.41 -64.26 63.34
N HIS A 32 -37.54 -64.18 62.63
CA HIS A 32 -38.84 -64.68 63.09
C HIS A 32 -39.71 -65.13 61.90
N SER A 33 -40.34 -66.28 62.07
CA SER A 33 -41.39 -66.92 61.27
C SER A 33 -42.75 -66.25 61.48
N ASP A 34 -43.64 -66.27 60.47
CA ASP A 34 -45.07 -66.46 60.72
C ASP A 34 -45.91 -66.86 59.48
N SER A 35 -46.87 -67.73 59.75
CA SER A 35 -47.90 -68.28 58.85
C SER A 35 -49.00 -67.27 58.52
N ARG A 36 -49.59 -67.36 57.32
CA ARG A 36 -51.07 -67.35 57.16
C ARG A 36 -51.53 -67.70 55.74
N MET A 37 -52.25 -68.82 55.66
CA MET A 37 -53.21 -69.15 54.60
C MET A 37 -54.51 -68.37 54.86
N ALA A 38 -55.08 -67.77 53.82
CA ALA A 38 -56.49 -67.37 53.79
C ALA A 38 -57.02 -67.47 52.35
N TYR A 39 -57.99 -68.36 52.18
CA TYR A 39 -58.82 -68.54 51.00
C TYR A 39 -59.91 -67.46 50.92
N THR A 40 -60.22 -66.95 49.73
CA THR A 40 -61.58 -66.51 49.35
C THR A 40 -61.81 -66.65 47.83
N SER A 41 -62.91 -67.35 47.54
CA SER A 41 -63.65 -67.73 46.32
C SER A 41 -63.96 -66.59 45.31
N PRO A 42 -64.70 -66.76 44.18
CA PRO A 42 -65.48 -67.92 43.74
C PRO A 42 -65.36 -68.31 42.25
N SER A 43 -65.69 -69.56 41.93
CA SER A 43 -66.01 -69.98 40.56
C SER A 43 -67.43 -70.53 40.51
N THR A 44 -68.24 -69.83 39.73
CA THR A 44 -69.63 -70.09 39.41
C THR A 44 -69.73 -71.26 38.44
N VAL A 45 -70.53 -72.26 38.83
CA VAL A 45 -70.98 -73.37 37.98
C VAL A 45 -72.01 -72.86 36.96
N PRO A 46 -72.08 -73.47 35.77
CA PRO A 46 -73.40 -73.90 35.30
C PRO A 46 -73.49 -75.40 34.97
N ARG A 47 -74.55 -75.97 35.57
CA ARG A 47 -75.47 -77.06 35.14
C ARG A 47 -75.88 -76.94 33.66
N ASP A 48 -76.50 -77.89 32.97
CA ASP A 48 -77.03 -79.25 33.24
C ASP A 48 -77.33 -79.86 31.84
N ASP A 49 -77.84 -81.09 31.85
CA ASP A 49 -78.64 -81.79 30.83
C ASP A 49 -77.88 -82.68 29.85
N ALA A 50 -78.32 -83.89 29.50
CA ALA A 50 -79.27 -84.88 30.02
C ALA A 50 -79.13 -86.07 29.04
N VAL A 51 -79.95 -87.12 29.24
CA VAL A 51 -80.27 -88.20 28.29
C VAL A 51 -79.41 -89.47 28.47
N THR A 52 -79.84 -90.38 29.33
CA THR A 52 -80.82 -91.48 29.12
C THR A 52 -80.23 -92.68 28.38
N THR A 53 -80.27 -93.81 29.08
CA THR A 53 -80.02 -95.20 28.67
C THR A 53 -80.68 -95.60 27.36
N PRO A 54 -80.13 -96.63 26.70
CA PRO A 54 -80.97 -97.80 26.46
C PRO A 54 -80.31 -99.14 26.86
N VAL A 55 -81.22 -100.05 27.22
CA VAL A 55 -81.11 -101.49 27.53
C VAL A 55 -80.67 -102.30 26.28
N PRO A 56 -80.04 -103.49 26.42
CA PRO A 56 -79.30 -104.17 25.36
C PRO A 56 -80.20 -105.09 24.51
N PRO A 57 -79.65 -105.70 23.44
CA PRO A 57 -80.05 -107.04 23.05
C PRO A 57 -78.91 -108.04 23.26
N ASP A 58 -79.32 -109.20 23.73
CA ASP A 58 -78.56 -110.43 23.83
C ASP A 58 -77.70 -110.70 22.58
N ASN A 59 -76.43 -111.01 22.80
CA ASN A 59 -75.83 -112.18 22.17
C ASN A 59 -74.57 -112.62 22.93
N ASN A 60 -74.59 -113.87 23.34
CA ASN A 60 -73.51 -114.58 24.01
C ASN A 60 -72.16 -114.39 23.29
N HIS A 61 -71.25 -113.62 23.88
CA HIS A 61 -69.83 -113.81 23.64
C HIS A 61 -69.05 -113.70 24.95
N VAL A 62 -68.46 -114.83 25.34
CA VAL A 62 -67.50 -114.96 26.44
C VAL A 62 -66.30 -114.08 26.09
N PRO A 63 -65.88 -113.09 26.91
CA PRO A 63 -64.67 -112.34 26.63
C PRO A 63 -63.48 -113.27 26.81
N CYS A 64 -62.78 -113.54 25.71
CA CYS A 64 -61.49 -114.21 25.74
C CYS A 64 -60.48 -113.35 26.54
N GLY A 65 -59.51 -113.94 27.24
CA GLY A 65 -58.52 -113.20 28.05
C GLY A 65 -57.79 -112.08 27.29
N SER A 66 -57.71 -112.18 25.97
CA SER A 66 -57.17 -111.14 25.09
C SER A 66 -57.96 -109.82 25.11
N ASP A 67 -59.26 -109.83 25.40
CA ASP A 67 -60.12 -108.63 25.34
C ASP A 67 -59.92 -107.75 26.58
N ILE A 68 -59.72 -108.38 27.75
CA ILE A 68 -59.34 -107.68 29.00
C ILE A 68 -57.91 -107.15 28.89
N ASP A 69 -56.99 -107.93 28.32
CA ASP A 69 -55.61 -107.48 28.10
C ASP A 69 -55.55 -106.30 27.11
N GLN A 70 -56.38 -106.29 26.07
CA GLN A 70 -56.52 -105.15 25.16
C GLN A 70 -57.08 -103.91 25.87
N GLN A 71 -58.06 -104.07 26.76
CA GLN A 71 -58.58 -102.97 27.57
C GLN A 71 -57.53 -102.45 28.57
N ILE A 72 -56.79 -103.32 29.24
CA ILE A 72 -55.69 -102.94 30.14
C ILE A 72 -54.61 -102.19 29.35
N HIS A 73 -54.23 -102.67 28.17
CA HIS A 73 -53.25 -102.00 27.33
C HIS A 73 -53.72 -100.62 26.85
N SER A 74 -54.98 -100.51 26.44
CA SER A 74 -55.62 -99.23 26.09
C SER A 74 -55.61 -98.25 27.27
N LEU A 75 -55.97 -98.71 28.47
CA LEU A 75 -55.92 -97.91 29.69
C LEU A 75 -54.50 -97.47 30.05
N GLN A 76 -53.48 -98.33 29.85
CA GLN A 76 -52.08 -97.99 30.05
C GLN A 76 -51.60 -96.93 29.05
N ILE A 77 -52.00 -97.00 27.78
CA ILE A 77 -51.67 -95.97 26.78
C ILE A 77 -52.32 -94.64 27.17
N ARG A 78 -53.60 -94.65 27.58
CA ARG A 78 -54.27 -93.43 28.05
C ARG A 78 -53.62 -92.87 29.31
N LEU A 79 -53.21 -93.71 30.25
CA LEU A 79 -52.50 -93.28 31.47
C LEU A 79 -51.19 -92.58 31.12
N LYS A 80 -50.36 -93.20 30.26
CA LYS A 80 -49.12 -92.58 29.75
C LYS A 80 -49.40 -91.28 29.00
N GLY A 81 -50.48 -91.22 28.23
CA GLY A 81 -50.97 -90.01 27.59
C GLY A 81 -51.31 -88.92 28.61
N THR A 82 -52.05 -89.25 29.68
CA THR A 82 -52.38 -88.30 30.75
C THR A 82 -51.17 -87.85 31.57
N GLU A 83 -50.20 -88.73 31.80
CA GLU A 83 -48.92 -88.38 32.45
C GLU A 83 -48.14 -87.39 31.59
N THR A 84 -48.03 -87.64 30.27
CA THR A 84 -47.36 -86.74 29.33
C THR A 84 -48.05 -85.37 29.29
N LEU A 85 -49.38 -85.33 29.22
CA LEU A 85 -50.14 -84.08 29.26
C LEU A 85 -49.98 -83.36 30.61
N SER A 86 -49.87 -84.08 31.72
CA SER A 86 -49.61 -83.49 33.04
C SER A 86 -48.24 -82.83 33.11
N ILE A 87 -47.21 -83.45 32.51
CA ILE A 87 -45.86 -82.86 32.40
C ILE A 87 -45.93 -81.58 31.56
N LEU A 88 -46.50 -81.63 30.36
CA LEU A 88 -46.63 -80.46 29.48
C LEU A 88 -47.44 -79.32 30.14
N LEU A 89 -48.50 -79.65 30.90
CA LEU A 89 -49.26 -78.68 31.66
C LEU A 89 -48.43 -78.04 32.77
N SER A 90 -47.59 -78.83 33.46
CA SER A 90 -46.69 -78.30 34.49
C SER A 90 -45.61 -77.39 33.90
N GLU A 91 -45.03 -77.76 32.76
CA GLU A 91 -44.07 -76.93 32.02
C GLU A 91 -44.72 -75.63 31.51
N ALA A 92 -45.93 -75.70 30.96
CA ALA A 92 -46.67 -74.52 30.52
C ALA A 92 -46.98 -73.58 31.69
N ARG A 93 -47.35 -74.12 32.86
CA ARG A 93 -47.56 -73.32 34.09
C ARG A 93 -46.28 -72.65 34.55
N GLU A 94 -45.15 -73.35 34.49
CA GLU A 94 -43.86 -72.79 34.84
C GLU A 94 -43.45 -71.67 33.87
N GLN A 95 -43.64 -71.86 32.56
CA GLN A 95 -43.38 -70.83 31.56
C GLN A 95 -44.26 -69.59 31.77
N ILE A 96 -45.55 -69.76 32.06
CA ILE A 96 -46.44 -68.64 32.39
C ILE A 96 -45.96 -67.92 33.64
N ALA A 97 -45.51 -68.63 34.67
CA ALA A 97 -44.98 -68.03 35.88
C ALA A 97 -43.69 -67.23 35.61
N GLN A 98 -42.77 -67.77 34.81
CA GLN A 98 -41.53 -67.10 34.40
C GLN A 98 -41.82 -65.83 33.58
N LEU A 99 -42.70 -65.92 32.58
CA LEU A 99 -43.10 -64.75 31.77
C LEU A 99 -43.81 -63.69 32.61
N SER A 100 -44.67 -64.10 33.54
CA SER A 100 -45.36 -63.17 34.45
C SER A 100 -44.40 -62.50 35.43
N ALA A 101 -43.33 -63.17 35.85
CA ALA A 101 -42.27 -62.57 36.64
C ALA A 101 -41.47 -61.56 35.82
N ALA A 102 -41.07 -61.90 34.60
CA ALA A 102 -40.36 -61.01 33.69
C ALA A 102 -41.20 -59.79 33.28
N LEU A 103 -42.52 -59.94 33.16
CA LEU A 103 -43.44 -58.83 32.91
C LEU A 103 -43.50 -57.87 34.10
N ARG A 104 -43.64 -58.40 35.33
CA ARG A 104 -43.59 -57.58 36.56
C ARG A 104 -42.25 -56.85 36.74
N GLU A 105 -41.14 -57.50 36.41
CA GLU A 105 -39.82 -56.86 36.44
C GLU A 105 -39.78 -55.69 35.45
N ARG A 106 -40.21 -55.91 34.19
CA ARG A 106 -40.29 -54.83 33.19
C ARG A 106 -41.23 -53.71 33.61
N GLU A 107 -42.41 -54.01 34.15
CA GLU A 107 -43.33 -53.01 34.70
C GLU A 107 -42.68 -52.18 35.82
N SER A 108 -41.91 -52.82 36.71
CA SER A 108 -41.18 -52.11 37.76
C SER A 108 -40.11 -51.17 37.19
N THR A 109 -39.41 -51.57 36.14
CA THR A 109 -38.42 -50.71 35.46
C THR A 109 -39.09 -49.55 34.74
N ILE A 110 -40.24 -49.78 34.10
CA ILE A 110 -41.04 -48.74 33.44
C ILE A 110 -41.50 -47.72 34.49
N ALA A 111 -42.02 -48.16 35.64
CA ALA A 111 -42.43 -47.28 36.72
C ALA A 111 -41.28 -46.43 37.27
N LEU A 112 -40.09 -47.03 37.44
CA LEU A 112 -38.89 -46.30 37.87
C LEU A 112 -38.47 -45.24 36.84
N LEU A 113 -38.48 -45.59 35.56
CA LEU A 113 -38.14 -44.66 34.48
C LEU A 113 -39.19 -43.54 34.35
N GLN A 114 -40.48 -43.85 34.46
CA GLN A 114 -41.56 -42.86 34.49
C GLN A 114 -41.40 -41.89 35.67
N ASN A 115 -41.05 -42.38 36.86
CA ASN A 115 -40.78 -41.53 38.01
C ASN A 115 -39.59 -40.60 37.77
N ARG A 116 -38.49 -41.11 37.19
CA ARG A 116 -37.34 -40.29 36.80
C ARG A 116 -37.70 -39.25 35.74
N LEU A 117 -38.54 -39.58 34.76
CA LEU A 117 -39.00 -38.62 33.76
C LEU A 117 -39.84 -37.50 34.42
N GLY A 118 -40.76 -37.86 35.31
CA GLY A 118 -41.57 -36.90 36.06
C GLY A 118 -40.72 -35.97 36.94
N GLN A 119 -39.70 -36.50 37.61
CA GLN A 119 -38.74 -35.68 38.39
C GLN A 119 -37.97 -34.68 37.53
N ASN A 120 -37.76 -34.98 36.25
CA ASN A 120 -37.11 -34.10 35.29
C ASN A 120 -38.12 -33.25 34.47
N GLY A 121 -39.39 -33.18 34.90
CA GLY A 121 -40.42 -32.35 34.28
C GLY A 121 -40.90 -32.82 32.90
N LEU A 122 -40.57 -34.05 32.50
CA LEU A 122 -40.99 -34.65 31.23
C LEU A 122 -42.28 -35.45 31.40
N SER A 123 -43.14 -35.44 30.38
CA SER A 123 -44.44 -36.13 30.42
C SER A 123 -44.25 -37.63 30.66
N THR A 124 -44.92 -38.18 31.68
CA THR A 124 -44.82 -39.59 32.08
C THR A 124 -45.65 -40.53 31.19
N SER A 125 -46.53 -39.98 30.35
CA SER A 125 -47.34 -40.72 29.38
C SER A 125 -46.70 -40.72 27.99
N LEU A 126 -45.59 -41.43 27.84
CA LEU A 126 -45.02 -41.72 26.51
C LEU A 126 -45.76 -42.91 25.89
N SER A 127 -46.79 -42.62 25.09
CA SER A 127 -47.30 -43.57 24.11
C SER A 127 -46.37 -43.48 22.89
N LEU A 128 -45.42 -44.39 22.78
CA LEU A 128 -44.48 -44.49 21.66
C LEU A 128 -45.21 -44.98 20.40
N GLY A 129 -46.10 -44.14 19.87
CA GLY A 129 -46.60 -44.23 18.51
C GLY A 129 -45.66 -43.42 17.61
N SER A 130 -44.78 -44.14 16.90
CA SER A 130 -44.10 -43.74 15.66
C SER A 130 -43.59 -42.28 15.51
N THR A 131 -42.26 -42.18 15.42
CA THR A 131 -41.49 -41.09 14.78
C THR A 131 -41.48 -39.71 15.45
N GLU A 132 -40.82 -39.58 16.60
CA GLU A 132 -40.09 -38.35 16.92
C GLU A 132 -38.73 -38.70 17.52
N LEU A 133 -37.67 -38.20 16.88
CA LEU A 133 -36.28 -38.43 17.23
C LEU A 133 -35.92 -37.46 18.37
N VAL A 134 -36.07 -37.90 19.61
CA VAL A 134 -35.74 -37.09 20.80
C VAL A 134 -34.22 -37.02 20.95
N VAL A 135 -33.62 -35.88 20.59
CA VAL A 135 -32.22 -35.56 20.89
C VAL A 135 -32.14 -35.02 22.32
N PRO A 136 -31.35 -35.62 23.24
CA PRO A 136 -31.17 -35.08 24.58
C PRO A 136 -30.44 -33.73 24.55
N GLY A 137 -31.17 -32.62 24.70
CA GLY A 137 -30.61 -31.29 24.95
C GLY A 137 -30.41 -31.02 26.45
N ALA A 138 -29.56 -30.05 26.79
CA ALA A 138 -29.32 -29.63 28.18
C ALA A 138 -30.63 -29.23 28.89
N SER A 139 -30.71 -29.46 30.20
CA SER A 139 -31.93 -29.24 30.98
C SER A 139 -32.45 -27.80 30.81
N ARG A 140 -33.76 -27.68 30.60
CA ARG A 140 -34.42 -26.38 30.37
C ARG A 140 -34.16 -25.41 31.52
N GLU A 141 -34.01 -25.94 32.73
CA GLU A 141 -33.70 -25.20 33.95
C GLU A 141 -32.28 -24.63 33.94
N LEU A 142 -31.29 -25.38 33.42
CA LEU A 142 -29.92 -24.89 33.26
C LEU A 142 -29.87 -23.77 32.24
N VAL A 143 -30.54 -23.92 31.10
CA VAL A 143 -30.60 -22.89 30.06
C VAL A 143 -31.28 -21.63 30.60
N GLN A 144 -32.40 -21.76 31.30
CA GLN A 144 -33.06 -20.62 31.94
C GLN A 144 -32.22 -19.99 33.05
N GLY A 145 -31.44 -20.78 33.79
CA GLY A 145 -30.48 -20.31 34.78
C GLY A 145 -29.36 -19.48 34.14
N LEU A 146 -28.76 -19.99 33.06
CA LEU A 146 -27.72 -19.30 32.29
C LEU A 146 -28.22 -18.01 31.65
N ILE A 147 -29.48 -17.98 31.17
CA ILE A 147 -30.10 -16.75 30.64
C ILE A 147 -30.25 -15.70 31.74
N ARG A 148 -30.73 -16.10 32.93
CA ARG A 148 -30.86 -15.20 34.08
C ARG A 148 -29.51 -14.70 34.59
N GLU A 149 -28.52 -15.58 34.67
CA GLU A 149 -27.14 -15.25 35.04
C GLU A 149 -26.52 -14.28 34.03
N ASN A 150 -26.67 -14.53 32.73
CA ASN A 150 -26.21 -13.63 31.69
C ASN A 150 -26.91 -12.27 31.72
N ALA A 151 -28.22 -12.24 31.95
CA ALA A 151 -28.96 -10.98 32.11
C ALA A 151 -28.44 -10.19 33.32
N ARG A 152 -28.21 -10.86 34.45
CA ARG A 152 -27.63 -10.27 35.66
C ARG A 152 -26.22 -9.74 35.42
N LEU A 153 -25.35 -10.52 34.77
CA LEU A 153 -23.98 -10.12 34.45
C LEU A 153 -23.94 -8.97 33.44
N LYS A 154 -24.79 -8.99 32.41
CA LYS A 154 -24.92 -7.87 31.45
C LYS A 154 -25.39 -6.59 32.15
N GLN A 155 -26.33 -6.68 33.08
CA GLN A 155 -26.79 -5.53 33.84
C GLN A 155 -25.73 -5.04 34.83
N SER A 156 -24.98 -5.95 35.44
CA SER A 156 -23.84 -5.63 36.31
C SER A 156 -22.67 -5.03 35.54
N LEU A 157 -22.46 -5.39 34.27
CA LEU A 157 -21.44 -4.82 33.40
C LEU A 157 -21.86 -3.45 32.86
N LYS A 158 -23.15 -3.25 32.56
CA LYS A 158 -23.72 -1.94 32.19
C LYS A 158 -23.70 -0.95 33.36
N GLY A 159 -23.87 -1.45 34.59
CA GLY A 159 -23.79 -0.67 35.82
C GLY A 159 -22.38 -0.62 36.43
N ALA A 160 -21.43 -1.40 35.91
CA ALA A 160 -20.03 -1.25 36.27
C ALA A 160 -19.60 0.13 35.77
N PRO A 161 -19.05 1.01 36.62
CA PRO A 161 -18.42 2.21 36.11
C PRO A 161 -17.33 1.73 35.15
N MET A 162 -17.51 1.96 33.85
CA MET A 162 -16.37 2.10 32.96
C MET A 162 -15.45 3.06 33.68
N ASP A 163 -14.26 2.57 34.04
CA ASP A 163 -13.31 3.30 34.88
C ASP A 163 -13.27 4.75 34.39
N GLU A 164 -13.72 5.69 35.22
CA GLU A 164 -13.92 7.08 34.79
C GLU A 164 -12.61 7.66 34.23
N GLU A 165 -11.49 7.10 34.70
CA GLU A 165 -10.15 7.30 34.19
C GLU A 165 -9.96 6.83 32.73
N LEU A 166 -10.47 5.66 32.33
CA LEU A 166 -10.45 5.21 30.94
C LEU A 166 -11.29 6.14 30.06
N ARG A 167 -12.48 6.55 30.51
CA ARG A 167 -13.32 7.51 29.78
C ARG A 167 -12.62 8.86 29.60
N ARG A 168 -11.99 9.36 30.66
CA ARG A 168 -11.19 10.59 30.62
C ARG A 168 -10.04 10.46 29.62
N ARG A 169 -9.30 9.36 29.64
CA ARG A 169 -8.22 9.09 28.66
C ARG A 169 -8.70 9.01 27.23
N PHE A 170 -9.85 8.36 26.97
CA PHE A 170 -10.44 8.36 25.64
C PHE A 170 -10.84 9.76 25.17
N ALA A 171 -11.40 10.58 26.06
CA ALA A 171 -11.75 11.97 25.74
C ALA A 171 -10.50 12.84 25.51
N GLU A 172 -9.44 12.65 26.31
CA GLU A 172 -8.15 13.31 26.12
C GLU A 172 -7.52 12.91 24.79
N GLN A 173 -7.51 11.61 24.45
CA GLN A 173 -7.02 11.12 23.17
C GLN A 173 -7.84 11.66 21.99
N GLN A 174 -9.17 11.72 22.11
CA GLN A 174 -10.02 12.33 21.09
C GLN A 174 -9.73 13.82 20.91
N ASN A 175 -9.49 14.56 22.00
CA ASN A 175 -9.09 15.96 21.93
C ASN A 175 -7.70 16.13 21.30
N SER A 176 -6.74 15.27 21.64
CA SER A 176 -5.41 15.28 21.01
C SER A 176 -5.49 14.99 19.52
N ILE A 177 -6.29 14.00 19.10
CA ILE A 177 -6.52 13.70 17.69
C ILE A 177 -7.10 14.92 16.98
N LYS A 178 -8.11 15.56 17.57
CA LYS A 178 -8.74 16.75 16.97
C LYS A 178 -7.76 17.91 16.81
N ILE A 179 -6.92 18.17 17.82
CA ILE A 179 -5.88 19.22 17.73
C ILE A 179 -4.90 18.89 16.60
N LEU A 180 -4.45 17.64 16.50
CA LEU A 180 -3.54 17.20 15.43
C LEU A 180 -4.20 17.28 14.04
N GLU A 181 -5.49 17.01 13.93
CA GLU A 181 -6.25 17.20 12.70
C GLU A 181 -6.29 18.68 12.30
N ASP A 182 -6.59 19.58 13.24
CA ASP A 182 -6.59 21.02 13.00
C ASP A 182 -5.19 21.51 12.57
N GLU A 183 -4.12 21.10 13.26
CA GLU A 183 -2.73 21.41 12.88
C GLU A 183 -2.36 20.88 11.48
N LEU A 184 -2.83 19.69 11.11
CA LEU A 184 -2.61 19.13 9.77
C LEU A 184 -3.34 19.95 8.70
N THR A 185 -4.54 20.46 8.99
CA THR A 185 -5.26 21.34 8.06
C THR A 185 -4.54 22.67 7.89
N GLU A 186 -4.08 23.30 8.97
CA GLU A 186 -3.32 24.56 8.92
C GLU A 186 -2.00 24.40 8.15
N ARG A 187 -1.28 23.29 8.38
CA ARG A 187 -0.05 22.99 7.61
C ARG A 187 -0.33 22.77 6.13
N ARG A 188 -1.44 22.10 5.78
CA ARG A 188 -1.84 21.92 4.37
C ARG A 188 -2.17 23.25 3.71
N GLU A 189 -2.89 24.14 4.39
CA GLU A 189 -3.18 25.48 3.87
C GLU A 189 -1.92 26.33 3.72
N SER A 190 -0.98 26.22 4.66
CA SER A 190 0.31 26.89 4.59
C SER A 190 1.15 26.40 3.42
N LEU A 191 1.20 25.08 3.19
CA LEU A 191 1.87 24.50 2.03
C LEU A 191 1.25 24.99 0.72
N LYS A 192 -0.08 25.02 0.62
CA LYS A 192 -0.77 25.53 -0.56
C LYS A 192 -0.43 27.00 -0.84
N LYS A 193 -0.38 27.85 0.18
CA LYS A 193 0.04 29.25 0.04
C LYS A 193 1.47 29.36 -0.49
N LEU A 194 2.38 28.54 0.02
CA LEU A 194 3.77 28.51 -0.45
C LEU A 194 3.85 28.05 -1.92
N GLU A 195 3.10 27.02 -2.30
CA GLU A 195 2.99 26.55 -3.69
C GLU A 195 2.47 27.65 -4.62
N ASP A 196 1.41 28.37 -4.24
CA ASP A 196 0.88 29.49 -5.03
C ASP A 196 1.91 30.63 -5.20
N THR A 197 2.68 30.94 -4.15
CA THR A 197 3.76 31.94 -4.24
C THR A 197 4.93 31.50 -5.12
N LEU A 198 5.27 30.21 -5.11
CA LEU A 198 6.31 29.66 -5.97
C LEU A 198 5.87 29.66 -7.43
N SER A 199 4.64 29.22 -7.71
CA SER A 199 4.09 29.20 -9.06
C SER A 199 4.01 30.61 -9.67
N SER A 200 3.55 31.60 -8.91
CA SER A 200 3.55 32.99 -9.39
C SER A 200 4.96 33.56 -9.61
N SER A 201 5.94 33.16 -8.78
CA SER A 201 7.35 33.54 -8.98
C SER A 201 7.97 32.90 -10.22
N GLU A 202 7.62 31.65 -10.54
CA GLU A 202 8.07 30.99 -11.77
C GLU A 202 7.57 31.70 -13.03
N ASP A 203 6.28 32.06 -13.07
CA ASP A 203 5.70 32.85 -14.17
C ASP A 203 6.42 34.20 -14.36
N ASP A 204 6.78 34.88 -13.27
CA ASP A 204 7.50 36.16 -13.34
C ASP A 204 8.96 36.00 -13.78
N LYS A 205 9.62 34.91 -13.37
CA LYS A 205 10.95 34.56 -13.89
C LYS A 205 10.90 34.27 -15.39
N ASP A 206 9.88 33.56 -15.87
CA ASP A 206 9.72 33.27 -17.29
C ASP A 206 9.45 34.53 -18.12
N LYS A 207 8.63 35.46 -17.61
CA LYS A 207 8.46 36.79 -18.23
C LYS A 207 9.77 37.57 -18.28
N MET A 208 10.55 37.56 -17.20
CA MET A 208 11.85 38.24 -17.16
C MET A 208 12.83 37.61 -18.15
N ILE A 209 12.87 36.28 -18.23
CA ILE A 209 13.70 35.56 -19.21
C ILE A 209 13.28 35.90 -20.64
N ALA A 210 11.98 35.98 -20.94
CA ALA A 210 11.49 36.38 -22.26
C ALA A 210 11.93 37.81 -22.61
N SER A 211 11.78 38.75 -21.67
CA SER A 211 12.23 40.15 -21.83
C SER A 211 13.74 40.25 -22.07
N LEU A 212 14.55 39.51 -21.30
CA LEU A 212 16.00 39.47 -21.49
C LEU A 212 16.40 38.88 -22.85
N ARG A 213 15.71 37.81 -23.29
CA ARG A 213 15.91 37.23 -24.64
C ARG A 213 15.55 38.23 -25.73
N ASP A 214 14.48 39.00 -25.57
CA ASP A 214 14.09 40.05 -26.52
C ASP A 214 15.13 41.15 -26.59
N ARG A 215 15.63 41.59 -25.43
CA ARG A 215 16.68 42.60 -25.35
C ARG A 215 17.99 42.12 -25.97
N LEU A 216 18.35 40.85 -25.77
CA LEU A 216 19.52 40.25 -26.44
C LEU A 216 19.34 40.24 -27.96
N ARG A 217 18.17 39.82 -28.46
CA ARG A 217 17.87 39.85 -29.90
C ARG A 217 17.91 41.27 -30.48
N GLU A 218 17.53 42.28 -29.70
CA GLU A 218 17.63 43.68 -30.11
C GLU A 218 19.08 44.16 -30.17
N LEU A 219 19.89 43.83 -29.16
CA LEU A 219 21.32 44.14 -29.14
C LEU A 219 22.08 43.45 -30.29
N GLU A 220 21.76 42.20 -30.60
CA GLU A 220 22.33 41.49 -31.75
C GLU A 220 22.00 42.18 -33.07
N ARG A 221 20.75 42.62 -33.27
CA ARG A 221 20.36 43.40 -34.45
C ARG A 221 21.11 44.72 -34.53
N ASN A 222 21.27 45.42 -33.39
CA ASN A 222 22.01 46.68 -33.34
C ASN A 222 23.51 46.48 -33.62
N SER A 223 24.10 45.37 -33.17
CA SER A 223 25.47 45.01 -33.50
C SER A 223 25.61 44.72 -35.00
N GLN A 224 24.67 43.97 -35.59
CA GLN A 224 24.68 43.69 -37.03
C GLN A 224 24.56 44.96 -37.88
N THR A 225 23.70 45.90 -37.49
CA THR A 225 23.59 47.18 -38.20
C THR A 225 24.85 48.01 -38.02
N GLN A 226 25.44 48.04 -36.82
CA GLN A 226 26.72 48.71 -36.57
C GLN A 226 27.85 48.11 -37.43
N ASP A 227 27.94 46.78 -37.54
CA ASP A 227 28.95 46.10 -38.35
C ASP A 227 28.83 46.46 -39.84
N VAL A 228 27.60 46.52 -40.37
CA VAL A 228 27.35 46.93 -41.75
C VAL A 228 27.76 48.38 -41.97
N LEU A 229 27.43 49.28 -41.04
CA LEU A 229 27.85 50.69 -41.11
C LEU A 229 29.37 50.84 -41.02
N CYS A 230 30.04 50.07 -40.15
CA CYS A 230 31.50 50.06 -40.05
C CYS A 230 32.14 49.60 -41.36
N LYS A 231 31.64 48.52 -41.98
CA LYS A 231 32.11 48.04 -43.29
C LYS A 231 31.94 49.10 -44.38
N SER A 232 30.75 49.70 -44.48
CA SER A 232 30.49 50.77 -45.46
C SER A 232 31.39 51.99 -45.25
N LEU A 233 31.63 52.40 -44.01
CA LEU A 233 32.52 53.52 -43.69
C LEU A 233 33.98 53.20 -44.02
N THR A 234 34.42 51.96 -43.81
CA THR A 234 35.77 51.53 -44.21
C THR A 234 35.92 51.52 -45.72
N GLU A 235 34.92 51.03 -46.46
CA GLU A 235 34.90 51.03 -47.92
C GLU A 235 34.96 52.46 -48.47
N GLU A 236 34.14 53.39 -47.96
CA GLU A 236 34.19 54.82 -48.31
C GLU A 236 35.55 55.47 -47.96
N SER A 237 36.14 55.09 -46.82
CA SER A 237 37.48 55.60 -46.46
C SER A 237 38.55 55.12 -47.43
N GLU A 238 38.46 53.87 -47.91
CA GLU A 238 39.36 53.30 -48.91
C GLU A 238 39.14 53.92 -50.29
N THR A 239 37.90 54.17 -50.71
CA THR A 239 37.60 54.86 -51.97
C THR A 239 38.16 56.29 -51.97
N LEU A 240 38.08 56.99 -50.84
CA LEU A 240 38.67 58.32 -50.68
C LEU A 240 40.19 58.27 -50.69
N ARG A 241 40.82 57.31 -50.00
CA ARG A 241 42.29 57.12 -50.03
C ARG A 241 42.79 56.84 -51.44
N THR A 242 42.15 55.94 -52.18
CA THR A 242 42.54 55.62 -53.56
C THR A 242 42.39 56.83 -54.49
N ARG A 243 41.31 57.61 -54.35
CA ARG A 243 41.16 58.88 -55.07
C ARG A 243 42.25 59.90 -54.73
N LEU A 244 42.59 60.06 -53.46
CA LEU A 244 43.68 60.95 -53.02
C LEU A 244 45.05 60.48 -53.50
N GLN A 245 45.29 59.17 -53.53
CA GLN A 245 46.52 58.61 -54.07
C GLN A 245 46.64 58.90 -55.58
N ALA A 246 45.57 58.70 -56.35
CA ALA A 246 45.56 59.00 -57.78
C ALA A 246 45.83 60.49 -58.07
N THR A 247 45.29 61.41 -57.27
CA THR A 247 45.58 62.84 -57.41
C THR A 247 47.02 63.19 -57.01
N ALA A 248 47.57 62.54 -55.97
CA ALA A 248 48.97 62.72 -55.58
C ALA A 248 49.94 62.20 -56.66
N GLU A 249 49.65 61.07 -57.29
CA GLU A 249 50.42 60.53 -58.42
C GLU A 249 50.43 61.50 -59.60
N MET A 250 49.28 62.08 -59.95
CA MET A 250 49.17 63.11 -60.99
C MET A 250 50.05 64.34 -60.67
N CYS A 251 50.02 64.83 -59.43
CA CYS A 251 50.87 65.94 -58.98
C CYS A 251 52.37 65.61 -59.06
N ASN A 252 52.76 64.39 -58.65
CA ASN A 252 54.14 63.93 -58.70
C ASN A 252 54.65 63.81 -60.14
N GLU A 253 53.81 63.36 -61.08
CA GLU A 253 54.18 63.28 -62.49
C GLU A 253 54.41 64.66 -63.12
N LEU A 254 53.59 65.65 -62.74
CA LEU A 254 53.80 67.05 -63.11
C LEU A 254 55.11 67.60 -62.52
N ALA A 255 55.43 67.31 -61.26
CA ALA A 255 56.68 67.72 -60.63
C ALA A 255 57.92 67.10 -61.32
N LYS A 256 57.85 65.81 -61.69
CA LYS A 256 58.93 65.15 -62.45
C LYS A 256 59.14 65.77 -63.83
N LYS A 257 58.06 66.14 -64.54
CA LYS A 257 58.16 66.84 -65.83
C LYS A 257 58.87 68.19 -65.68
N LEU A 258 58.63 68.92 -64.58
CA LEU A 258 59.30 70.19 -64.27
C LEU A 258 60.78 70.03 -63.88
N GLU A 259 61.15 68.99 -63.13
CA GLU A 259 62.54 68.75 -62.73
C GLU A 259 63.39 68.21 -63.90
N ALA A 260 62.83 67.36 -64.77
CA ALA A 260 63.48 66.93 -66.00
C ALA A 260 63.85 68.10 -66.92
N GLU A 261 63.02 69.15 -66.92
CA GLU A 261 63.30 70.40 -67.65
C GLU A 261 64.49 71.19 -67.06
N LYS A 262 64.75 71.08 -65.75
CA LYS A 262 65.86 71.78 -65.06
C LYS A 262 67.20 71.05 -65.19
N VAL A 263 67.21 69.72 -65.14
CA VAL A 263 68.43 68.90 -65.19
C VAL A 263 69.09 68.93 -66.57
N CYS A 264 68.32 69.06 -67.66
CA CYS A 264 68.86 69.29 -69.01
C CYS A 264 69.70 70.57 -69.16
N ARG A 265 69.78 71.44 -68.14
CA ARG A 265 70.51 72.72 -68.20
C ARG A 265 71.90 72.74 -67.51
N LYS A 266 72.36 71.72 -66.78
CA LYS A 266 73.46 71.94 -65.80
C LYS A 266 74.64 70.95 -65.70
N ASN A 267 74.79 69.92 -66.54
CA ASN A 267 75.89 68.96 -66.33
C ASN A 267 77.23 69.41 -66.95
N GLY A 268 78.25 69.58 -66.09
CA GLY A 268 79.69 69.63 -66.39
C GLY A 268 80.49 69.18 -65.15
N ASP A 269 81.38 68.21 -65.34
CA ASP A 269 81.71 67.08 -64.43
C ASP A 269 82.92 67.28 -63.47
N ALA A 270 83.00 66.43 -62.45
CA ALA A 270 83.98 66.41 -61.34
C ALA A 270 85.19 65.48 -61.60
N SER A 271 86.33 65.72 -60.94
CA SER A 271 87.41 64.71 -60.86
C SER A 271 88.24 64.86 -59.57
N GLU A 272 87.78 64.13 -58.56
CA GLU A 272 88.53 63.66 -57.39
C GLU A 272 89.59 62.63 -57.84
N ASP A 273 90.76 62.54 -57.19
CA ASP A 273 91.28 61.24 -56.67
C ASP A 273 92.75 61.21 -56.24
N LEU A 274 93.57 62.24 -56.53
CA LEU A 274 94.97 62.26 -56.03
C LEU A 274 95.11 62.79 -54.60
N GLU A 275 94.04 63.39 -54.07
CA GLU A 275 93.92 63.82 -52.66
C GLU A 275 94.10 62.65 -51.66
N LYS A 276 93.77 61.42 -52.10
CA LYS A 276 92.95 60.39 -51.41
C LYS A 276 93.62 59.56 -50.30
N GLU A 277 94.95 59.47 -50.23
CA GLU A 277 95.64 58.65 -49.21
C GLU A 277 96.39 59.44 -48.14
N MET A 278 97.05 60.54 -48.50
CA MET A 278 97.48 61.56 -47.51
C MET A 278 96.28 62.25 -46.85
N ARG A 279 95.14 62.23 -47.57
CA ARG A 279 93.82 62.30 -46.98
C ARG A 279 93.70 61.23 -45.89
N GLN A 280 93.40 59.94 -46.10
CA GLN A 280 92.90 59.00 -45.06
C GLN A 280 93.29 59.15 -43.56
N MET A 281 94.55 59.33 -43.15
CA MET A 281 94.94 59.47 -41.72
C MET A 281 94.85 60.91 -41.19
N SER A 282 95.36 61.88 -41.94
CA SER A 282 95.06 63.29 -41.68
C SER A 282 93.57 63.52 -41.81
N VAL A 283 92.87 62.85 -42.73
CA VAL A 283 91.43 62.82 -42.93
C VAL A 283 90.70 61.98 -41.91
N SER A 284 91.28 61.10 -41.10
CA SER A 284 90.53 60.54 -39.98
C SER A 284 90.44 61.57 -38.84
N GLU A 285 91.54 62.25 -38.53
CA GLU A 285 91.58 63.29 -37.50
C GLU A 285 90.98 64.61 -37.98
N ASP A 286 91.24 65.01 -39.21
CA ASP A 286 90.65 66.13 -39.94
C ASP A 286 89.23 65.77 -40.42
N ARG A 287 88.81 64.50 -40.62
CA ARG A 287 87.36 64.19 -40.70
C ARG A 287 86.74 64.34 -39.35
N ARG A 288 87.39 63.93 -38.25
CA ARG A 288 86.82 64.11 -36.92
C ARG A 288 86.72 65.58 -36.56
N TYR A 289 87.78 66.37 -36.78
CA TYR A 289 87.80 67.81 -36.59
C TYR A 289 86.90 68.54 -37.58
N LYS A 290 86.89 68.20 -38.88
CA LYS A 290 85.94 68.77 -39.85
C LYS A 290 84.52 68.33 -39.58
N GLN A 291 84.27 67.14 -39.03
CA GLN A 291 82.93 66.69 -38.66
C GLN A 291 82.46 67.38 -37.39
N GLU A 292 83.32 67.55 -36.38
CA GLU A 292 83.03 68.36 -35.18
C GLU A 292 82.84 69.83 -35.56
N ARG A 293 83.68 70.36 -36.45
CA ARG A 293 83.57 71.73 -36.97
C ARG A 293 82.36 71.89 -37.89
N ARG A 294 81.98 70.88 -38.68
CA ARG A 294 80.77 70.88 -39.51
C ARG A 294 79.53 70.75 -38.65
N ARG A 295 79.55 69.92 -37.61
CA ARG A 295 78.48 69.83 -36.60
C ARG A 295 78.35 71.16 -35.85
N ALA A 296 79.44 71.75 -35.41
CA ALA A 296 79.45 73.07 -34.79
C ALA A 296 78.99 74.15 -35.78
N GLN A 297 79.36 74.08 -37.06
CA GLN A 297 78.93 75.03 -38.08
C GLN A 297 77.46 74.85 -38.46
N GLU A 298 76.97 73.60 -38.56
CA GLU A 298 75.56 73.24 -38.74
C GLU A 298 74.75 73.72 -37.54
N GLU A 299 75.28 73.58 -36.33
CA GLU A 299 74.64 74.03 -35.11
C GLU A 299 74.66 75.55 -34.98
N ILE A 300 75.75 76.22 -35.34
CA ILE A 300 75.80 77.68 -35.48
C ILE A 300 74.81 78.14 -36.54
N THR A 301 74.72 77.46 -37.69
CA THR A 301 73.79 77.83 -38.76
C THR A 301 72.34 77.56 -38.34
N ARG A 302 72.09 76.48 -37.60
CA ARG A 302 70.79 76.15 -37.03
C ARG A 302 70.40 77.19 -35.97
N LEU A 303 71.30 77.52 -35.06
CA LEU A 303 71.09 78.54 -34.03
C LEU A 303 70.93 79.92 -34.68
N GLN A 304 71.69 80.25 -35.72
CA GLN A 304 71.51 81.47 -36.51
C GLN A 304 70.17 81.48 -37.23
N GLY A 305 69.73 80.34 -37.77
CA GLY A 305 68.40 80.17 -38.36
C GLY A 305 67.30 80.36 -37.32
N GLN A 306 67.42 79.76 -36.15
CA GLN A 306 66.50 79.91 -35.02
C GLN A 306 66.51 81.35 -34.49
N VAL A 307 67.66 81.99 -34.36
CA VAL A 307 67.76 83.40 -33.96
C VAL A 307 67.14 84.27 -35.04
N LYS A 308 67.38 84.02 -36.32
CA LYS A 308 66.75 84.75 -37.41
C LYS A 308 65.25 84.55 -37.42
N GLU A 309 64.76 83.33 -37.23
CA GLU A 309 63.33 83.04 -37.11
C GLU A 309 62.73 83.76 -35.90
N LEU A 310 63.38 83.71 -34.72
CA LEU A 310 62.94 84.44 -33.54
C LEU A 310 62.96 85.94 -33.76
N VAL A 311 63.95 86.48 -34.47
CA VAL A 311 64.01 87.88 -34.87
C VAL A 311 62.88 88.20 -35.85
N ASP A 312 62.64 87.40 -36.89
CA ASP A 312 61.56 87.60 -37.85
C ASP A 312 60.17 87.47 -37.18
N MET A 313 60.04 86.57 -36.19
CA MET A 313 58.84 86.41 -35.38
C MET A 313 58.65 87.61 -34.45
N ASN A 314 59.73 88.10 -33.85
CA ASN A 314 59.72 89.27 -33.00
C ASN A 314 59.42 90.53 -33.84
N THR A 315 60.00 90.69 -35.02
CA THR A 315 59.67 91.76 -35.97
C THR A 315 58.22 91.68 -36.40
N ARG A 316 57.69 90.48 -36.70
CA ARG A 316 56.25 90.31 -36.99
C ARG A 316 55.38 90.64 -35.78
N TRP A 317 55.79 90.24 -34.58
CA TRP A 317 55.08 90.54 -33.35
C TRP A 317 55.13 92.04 -33.04
N GLN A 318 56.26 92.71 -33.29
CA GLN A 318 56.41 94.15 -33.18
C GLN A 318 55.53 94.87 -34.19
N ILE A 319 55.53 94.48 -35.47
CA ILE A 319 54.63 95.03 -36.49
C ILE A 319 53.17 94.83 -36.07
N TYR A 320 52.80 93.64 -35.59
CA TYR A 320 51.46 93.38 -35.10
C TYR A 320 51.14 94.21 -33.85
N ASN A 321 52.08 94.36 -32.93
CA ASN A 321 51.92 95.15 -31.71
C ASN A 321 51.78 96.63 -32.06
N ASP A 322 52.59 97.16 -32.97
CA ASP A 322 52.51 98.52 -33.50
C ASP A 322 51.19 98.75 -34.24
N GLN A 323 50.75 97.81 -35.07
CA GLN A 323 49.44 97.86 -35.72
C GLN A 323 48.30 97.81 -34.70
N ARG A 324 48.42 96.97 -33.65
CA ARG A 324 47.46 96.90 -32.55
C ARG A 324 47.44 98.21 -31.77
N GLU A 325 48.59 98.80 -31.49
CA GLU A 325 48.71 100.07 -30.78
C GLU A 325 48.17 101.22 -31.62
N GLN A 326 48.46 101.26 -32.92
CA GLN A 326 47.85 102.21 -33.86
C GLN A 326 46.34 102.02 -33.93
N TYR A 327 45.84 100.78 -33.96
CA TYR A 327 44.41 100.51 -33.97
C TYR A 327 43.75 100.92 -32.64
N VAL A 328 44.39 100.63 -31.50
CA VAL A 328 43.94 101.09 -30.18
C VAL A 328 43.98 102.61 -30.11
N GLN A 329 45.00 103.27 -30.68
CA GLN A 329 45.08 104.72 -30.72
C GLN A 329 44.00 105.31 -31.62
N GLN A 330 43.73 104.71 -32.80
CA GLN A 330 42.60 105.09 -33.65
C GLN A 330 41.25 104.90 -32.94
N LEU A 331 41.10 103.84 -32.15
CA LEU A 331 39.91 103.63 -31.32
C LEU A 331 39.81 104.68 -30.21
N ARG A 332 40.93 105.04 -29.56
CA ARG A 332 40.98 106.11 -28.56
C ARG A 332 40.67 107.47 -29.18
N ASP A 333 41.20 107.77 -30.35
CA ASP A 333 40.93 109.01 -31.07
C ASP A 333 39.47 109.06 -31.54
N LYS A 334 38.90 107.93 -32.00
CA LYS A 334 37.46 107.82 -32.28
C LYS A 334 36.62 107.97 -31.02
N GLN A 335 37.05 107.39 -29.89
CA GLN A 335 36.38 107.54 -28.61
C GLN A 335 36.42 109.00 -28.14
N LEU A 336 37.55 109.67 -28.30
CA LEU A 336 37.72 111.10 -28.00
C LEU A 336 36.89 111.99 -28.94
N GLN A 337 36.77 111.63 -30.22
CA GLN A 337 35.89 112.31 -31.18
C GLN A 337 34.40 112.08 -30.87
N LEU A 338 34.04 110.91 -30.33
CA LEU A 338 32.70 110.58 -29.87
C LEU A 338 32.37 111.27 -28.54
N GLU A 339 33.32 111.41 -27.62
CA GLU A 339 33.19 112.15 -26.35
C GLU A 339 33.09 113.66 -26.56
N ASN A 340 33.81 114.22 -27.53
CA ASN A 340 33.80 115.67 -27.82
C ASN A 340 32.65 116.11 -28.75
N ARG A 341 31.74 115.21 -29.14
CA ARG A 341 30.54 115.58 -29.90
C ARG A 341 29.46 116.09 -28.93
N PRO A 342 28.99 117.34 -29.02
CA PRO A 342 27.94 117.81 -28.13
C PRO A 342 26.58 117.19 -28.52
N THR A 343 26.14 116.25 -27.67
CA THR A 343 24.76 115.74 -27.37
C THR A 343 23.88 115.21 -28.54
N PRO A 344 22.83 114.37 -28.32
CA PRO A 344 22.26 113.81 -27.08
C PRO A 344 22.14 112.26 -27.03
N SER A 345 21.79 111.74 -25.83
CA SER A 345 21.16 110.44 -25.50
C SER A 345 21.88 109.09 -25.83
N ALA A 346 22.44 108.46 -24.77
CA ALA A 346 22.44 107.03 -24.36
C ALA A 346 22.80 105.87 -25.35
N PRO A 347 23.20 104.67 -24.85
CA PRO A 347 24.09 104.32 -23.73
C PRO A 347 25.27 103.42 -24.17
N ALA A 348 26.24 103.26 -23.26
CA ALA A 348 27.48 102.50 -23.42
C ALA A 348 27.28 101.00 -23.75
N GLN A 349 28.06 100.47 -24.70
CA GLN A 349 28.22 99.03 -24.90
C GLN A 349 29.62 98.59 -24.42
N SER A 350 29.67 98.12 -23.18
CA SER A 350 30.82 97.43 -22.58
C SER A 350 30.41 96.08 -21.96
N GLY A 351 29.55 95.32 -22.64
CA GLY A 351 29.08 94.01 -22.18
C GLY A 351 29.35 92.92 -23.20
N LEU A 352 29.56 91.68 -22.74
CA LEU A 352 29.43 90.46 -23.56
C LEU A 352 28.17 90.61 -24.42
N THR A 353 28.25 90.25 -25.70
CA THR A 353 27.05 90.27 -26.54
C THR A 353 25.97 89.42 -25.88
N GLU A 354 24.71 89.88 -25.85
CA GLU A 354 23.61 89.17 -25.18
C GLU A 354 23.48 87.71 -25.64
N GLU A 355 23.91 87.43 -26.87
CA GLU A 355 23.97 86.09 -27.44
C GLU A 355 25.04 85.20 -26.78
N GLN A 356 26.23 85.74 -26.50
CA GLN A 356 27.28 85.01 -25.77
C GLN A 356 26.86 84.75 -24.32
N GLN A 357 26.25 85.75 -23.67
CA GLN A 357 25.74 85.59 -22.31
C GLN A 357 24.65 84.51 -22.25
N ARG A 358 23.69 84.53 -23.19
CA ARG A 358 22.66 83.49 -23.31
C ARG A 358 23.22 82.08 -23.51
N ARG A 359 24.27 81.92 -24.32
CA ARG A 359 24.93 80.61 -24.53
C ARG A 359 25.60 80.08 -23.26
N ILE A 360 26.28 80.97 -22.52
CA ILE A 360 26.93 80.63 -21.25
C ILE A 360 25.85 80.24 -20.22
N ASP A 361 24.81 81.06 -20.08
CA ASP A 361 23.71 80.81 -19.16
C ASP A 361 22.98 79.50 -19.50
N GLN A 362 22.75 79.22 -20.79
CA GLN A 362 22.16 77.96 -21.25
C GLN A 362 23.04 76.76 -20.90
N THR A 363 24.37 76.87 -21.05
CA THR A 363 25.31 75.80 -20.72
C THR A 363 25.33 75.53 -19.22
N ILE A 364 25.31 76.58 -18.39
CA ILE A 364 25.23 76.47 -16.94
C ILE A 364 23.90 75.83 -16.52
N LEU A 365 22.79 76.23 -17.13
CA LEU A 365 21.48 75.65 -16.83
C LEU A 365 21.39 74.17 -17.24
N ASN A 366 22.01 73.79 -18.35
CA ASN A 366 22.10 72.40 -18.77
C ASN A 366 22.98 71.59 -17.80
N ALA A 367 24.16 72.10 -17.45
CA ALA A 367 25.04 71.46 -16.47
C ALA A 367 24.35 71.29 -15.11
N LYS A 368 23.64 72.33 -14.61
CA LYS A 368 22.86 72.24 -13.37
C LYS A 368 21.78 71.16 -13.44
N ARG A 369 21.04 71.08 -14.55
CA ARG A 369 20.02 70.04 -14.75
C ARG A 369 20.63 68.64 -14.75
N GLU A 370 21.75 68.43 -15.44
CA GLU A 370 22.44 67.14 -15.43
C GLU A 370 22.98 66.80 -14.04
N THR A 371 23.56 67.77 -13.32
CA THR A 371 23.99 67.50 -11.94
C THR A 371 22.83 67.12 -11.03
N GLU A 372 21.65 67.71 -11.21
CA GLU A 372 20.49 67.38 -10.39
C GLU A 372 19.96 65.98 -10.69
N LYS A 373 19.87 65.60 -11.98
CA LYS A 373 19.53 64.22 -12.38
C LYS A 373 20.48 63.20 -11.75
N THR A 374 21.80 63.46 -11.80
CA THR A 374 22.77 62.52 -11.22
C THR A 374 22.64 62.40 -9.70
N LYS A 375 22.23 63.47 -9.00
CA LYS A 375 21.95 63.40 -7.55
C LYS A 375 20.68 62.59 -7.27
N GLU A 376 19.62 62.80 -8.04
CA GLU A 376 18.39 62.01 -7.93
C GLU A 376 18.66 60.53 -8.17
N GLU A 377 19.45 60.20 -9.21
CA GLU A 377 19.89 58.82 -9.48
C GLU A 377 20.74 58.25 -8.34
N ALA A 378 21.67 59.02 -7.79
CA ALA A 378 22.48 58.60 -6.65
C ALA A 378 21.63 58.33 -5.39
N MET A 379 20.61 59.16 -5.13
CA MET A 379 19.66 58.94 -4.05
C MET A 379 18.85 57.66 -4.27
N ARG A 380 18.33 57.44 -5.49
CA ARG A 380 17.59 56.20 -5.81
C ARG A 380 18.45 54.95 -5.60
N LEU A 381 19.69 54.96 -6.08
CA LEU A 381 20.62 53.84 -5.87
C LEU A 381 20.95 53.63 -4.38
N HIS A 382 20.98 54.70 -3.58
CA HIS A 382 21.18 54.59 -2.13
C HIS A 382 19.97 53.93 -1.44
N ASP A 383 18.76 54.29 -1.84
CA ASP A 383 17.54 53.68 -1.32
C ASP A 383 17.46 52.19 -1.72
N ASP A 384 17.76 51.87 -2.98
CA ASP A 384 17.83 50.49 -3.47
C ASP A 384 18.87 49.65 -2.71
N LEU A 385 20.05 50.21 -2.44
CA LEU A 385 21.09 49.56 -1.63
C LEU A 385 20.64 49.32 -0.18
N THR A 386 19.85 50.24 0.37
CA THR A 386 19.32 50.11 1.73
C THR A 386 18.28 48.99 1.80
N VAL A 387 17.37 48.93 0.82
CA VAL A 387 16.41 47.82 0.69
C VAL A 387 17.13 46.49 0.51
N ALA A 388 18.12 46.43 -0.39
CA ALA A 388 18.91 45.21 -0.61
C ALA A 388 19.64 44.74 0.67
N ARG A 389 20.17 45.66 1.48
CA ARG A 389 20.77 45.34 2.78
C ARG A 389 19.76 44.75 3.76
N ASN A 390 18.56 45.32 3.84
CA ASN A 390 17.51 44.82 4.73
C ASN A 390 17.09 43.41 4.33
N ILE A 391 16.87 43.16 3.04
CA ILE A 391 16.57 41.83 2.51
C ILE A 391 17.71 40.85 2.82
N ALA A 392 18.96 41.25 2.64
CA ALA A 392 20.10 40.41 2.97
C ALA A 392 20.15 40.05 4.46
N PHE A 393 19.80 40.98 5.35
CA PHE A 393 19.72 40.72 6.78
C PHE A 393 18.59 39.75 7.14
N GLU A 394 17.41 39.90 6.53
CA GLU A 394 16.29 39.00 6.73
C GLU A 394 16.59 37.58 6.24
N LEU A 395 17.20 37.45 5.05
CA LEU A 395 17.63 36.16 4.51
C LEU A 395 18.69 35.51 5.40
N GLN A 396 19.63 36.30 5.94
CA GLN A 396 20.63 35.80 6.87
C GLN A 396 19.98 35.23 8.15
N ALA A 397 19.00 35.93 8.72
CA ALA A 397 18.26 35.45 9.88
C ALA A 397 17.49 34.15 9.60
N GLN A 398 16.87 34.03 8.42
CA GLN A 398 16.18 32.80 8.01
C GLN A 398 17.15 31.62 7.86
N VAL A 399 18.34 31.86 7.29
CA VAL A 399 19.38 30.83 7.17
C VAL A 399 19.81 30.33 8.56
N GLU A 400 20.00 31.23 9.51
CA GLU A 400 20.36 30.87 10.89
C GLU A 400 19.27 30.05 11.58
N GLN A 401 17.99 30.43 11.41
CA GLN A 401 16.87 29.65 11.93
C GLN A 401 16.82 28.23 11.34
N LEU A 402 16.92 28.10 10.02
CA LEU A 402 16.93 26.80 9.34
C LEU A 402 18.12 25.93 9.77
N GLN A 403 19.26 26.54 10.07
CA GLN A 403 20.42 25.82 10.62
C GLN A 403 20.12 25.28 12.02
N MET A 404 19.50 26.06 12.90
CA MET A 404 19.10 25.62 14.23
C MET A 404 18.11 24.45 14.18
N GLU A 405 17.11 24.53 13.30
CA GLU A 405 16.14 23.46 13.06
C GLU A 405 16.83 22.19 12.55
N LYS A 406 17.72 22.32 11.55
CA LYS A 406 18.51 21.19 11.04
C LYS A 406 19.32 20.51 12.14
N ASP A 407 19.96 21.30 13.00
CA ASP A 407 20.78 20.78 14.09
C ASP A 407 19.94 20.18 15.23
N HIS A 408 18.70 20.67 15.42
CA HIS A 408 17.73 20.04 16.30
C HIS A 408 17.30 18.67 15.77
N SER A 409 16.84 18.58 14.52
CA SER A 409 16.46 17.30 13.91
C SER A 409 17.62 16.30 13.86
N ARG A 410 18.85 16.77 13.60
CA ARG A 410 20.05 15.91 13.68
C ARG A 410 20.27 15.32 15.07
N ARG A 411 20.06 16.11 16.12
CA ARG A 411 20.18 15.64 17.51
C ARG A 411 19.09 14.62 17.86
N GLU A 412 17.87 14.82 17.40
CA GLU A 412 16.76 13.88 17.59
C GLU A 412 17.02 12.55 16.87
N ILE A 413 17.44 12.58 15.61
CA ILE A 413 17.83 11.37 14.85
C ILE A 413 18.95 10.62 15.58
N ALA A 414 19.95 11.34 16.11
CA ALA A 414 21.02 10.73 16.89
C ALA A 414 20.55 10.15 18.25
N ALA A 415 19.47 10.68 18.83
CA ALA A 415 18.86 10.13 20.03
C ALA A 415 18.05 8.86 19.71
N LEU A 416 17.22 8.89 18.67
CA LEU A 416 16.45 7.72 18.22
C LEU A 416 17.36 6.57 17.81
N ARG A 417 18.44 6.84 17.06
CA ARG A 417 19.44 5.81 16.71
C ARG A 417 20.11 5.19 17.94
N ARG A 418 20.34 5.97 19.00
CA ARG A 418 20.88 5.43 20.27
C ARG A 418 19.85 4.56 20.99
N GLN A 419 18.57 4.89 20.88
CA GLN A 419 17.48 4.11 21.43
C GLN A 419 17.26 2.81 20.65
N GLU A 420 17.34 2.84 19.32
CA GLU A 420 17.31 1.64 18.45
C GLU A 420 18.53 0.73 18.67
N ALA A 421 19.70 1.28 18.97
CA ALA A 421 20.88 0.48 19.34
C ALA A 421 20.72 -0.23 20.71
N PHE A 422 19.72 0.16 21.50
CA PHE A 422 19.34 -0.49 22.75
C PHE A 422 18.06 -1.30 22.55
N VAL A 423 18.08 -2.29 21.64
CA VAL A 423 17.08 -3.35 21.64
C VAL A 423 17.33 -4.20 22.90
N PRO A 424 16.35 -4.37 23.80
CA PRO A 424 16.51 -5.27 24.95
C PRO A 424 16.95 -6.65 24.45
N GLY A 425 17.99 -7.23 25.05
CA GLY A 425 18.55 -8.53 24.61
C GLY A 425 17.47 -9.61 24.42
N ASP A 426 16.46 -9.60 25.28
CA ASP A 426 15.29 -10.48 25.24
C ASP A 426 14.51 -10.42 23.91
N ALA A 427 14.37 -9.25 23.29
CA ALA A 427 13.68 -9.12 22.00
C ALA A 427 14.53 -9.68 20.85
N GLN A 428 15.85 -9.49 20.91
CA GLN A 428 16.77 -10.05 19.91
C GLN A 428 16.86 -11.59 20.03
N GLU A 429 16.85 -12.11 21.25
CA GLU A 429 16.78 -13.56 21.53
C GLU A 429 15.44 -14.14 21.08
N THR A 430 14.32 -13.43 21.33
CA THR A 430 12.99 -13.83 20.86
C THR A 430 12.93 -13.86 19.33
N ILE A 431 13.50 -12.86 18.65
CA ILE A 431 13.57 -12.83 17.19
C ILE A 431 14.38 -14.01 16.65
N GLN A 432 15.53 -14.31 17.26
CA GLN A 432 16.35 -15.47 16.85
C GLN A 432 15.63 -16.80 17.08
N MET A 433 14.94 -16.96 18.21
CA MET A 433 14.17 -18.16 18.51
C MET A 433 13.01 -18.33 17.51
N LEU A 434 12.28 -17.27 17.20
CA LEU A 434 11.22 -17.30 16.19
C LEU A 434 11.77 -17.64 14.80
N GLN A 435 12.95 -17.13 14.44
CA GLN A 435 13.61 -17.48 13.19
C GLN A 435 13.96 -18.98 13.13
N GLN A 436 14.51 -19.54 14.22
CA GLN A 436 14.77 -20.98 14.31
C GLN A 436 13.49 -21.80 14.23
N GLN A 437 12.41 -21.36 14.88
CA GLN A 437 11.13 -22.05 14.84
C GLN A 437 10.55 -22.08 13.42
N VAL A 438 10.58 -20.95 12.72
CA VAL A 438 10.14 -20.87 11.31
C VAL A 438 10.99 -21.79 10.43
N GLN A 439 12.30 -21.87 10.68
CA GLN A 439 13.19 -22.75 9.94
C GLN A 439 12.81 -24.22 10.12
N VAL A 440 12.65 -24.69 11.36
CA VAL A 440 12.28 -26.09 11.65
C VAL A 440 10.92 -26.42 11.04
N CYS A 441 9.92 -25.55 11.22
CA CYS A 441 8.61 -25.76 10.59
C CYS A 441 8.71 -25.84 9.06
N THR A 442 9.59 -25.05 8.45
CA THR A 442 9.81 -25.08 6.99
C THR A 442 10.43 -26.40 6.55
N GLU A 443 11.41 -26.91 7.29
CA GLU A 443 12.04 -28.22 7.03
C GLU A 443 11.03 -29.36 7.17
N ASP A 444 10.20 -29.34 8.22
CA ASP A 444 9.14 -30.34 8.45
C ASP A 444 8.11 -30.37 7.31
N PHE A 445 7.65 -29.19 6.84
CA PHE A 445 6.72 -29.13 5.70
C PHE A 445 7.34 -29.64 4.40
N GLN A 446 8.65 -29.45 4.21
CA GLN A 446 9.36 -29.98 3.05
C GLN A 446 9.49 -31.51 3.13
N ALA A 447 9.82 -32.06 4.30
CA ALA A 447 9.89 -33.49 4.52
C ALA A 447 8.51 -34.17 4.32
N GLU A 448 7.46 -33.61 4.93
CA GLU A 448 6.08 -34.12 4.77
C GLU A 448 5.64 -34.11 3.30
N ARG A 449 6.03 -33.08 2.54
CA ARG A 449 5.77 -33.04 1.09
C ARG A 449 6.49 -34.17 0.35
N GLN A 450 7.77 -34.40 0.63
CA GLN A 450 8.55 -35.47 0.00
C GLN A 450 7.99 -36.85 0.34
N ASP A 451 7.57 -37.06 1.59
CA ASP A 451 6.94 -38.31 2.03
C ASP A 451 5.61 -38.53 1.30
N ARG A 452 4.79 -37.48 1.15
CA ARG A 452 3.54 -37.55 0.39
C ARG A 452 3.77 -37.90 -1.08
N GLU A 453 4.77 -37.31 -1.73
CA GLU A 453 5.13 -37.62 -3.12
C GLU A 453 5.63 -39.07 -3.27
N THR A 454 6.41 -39.55 -2.30
CA THR A 454 6.88 -40.94 -2.25
C THR A 454 5.73 -41.92 -2.08
N LEU A 455 4.78 -41.63 -1.19
CA LEU A 455 3.59 -42.45 -0.98
C LEU A 455 2.67 -42.45 -2.20
N GLN A 456 2.52 -41.31 -2.89
CA GLN A 456 1.78 -41.23 -4.15
C GLN A 456 2.40 -42.12 -5.22
N THR A 457 3.72 -42.03 -5.41
CA THR A 457 4.44 -42.88 -6.37
C THR A 457 4.24 -44.37 -6.05
N ARG A 458 4.32 -44.75 -4.78
CA ARG A 458 4.10 -46.14 -4.35
C ARG A 458 2.65 -46.60 -4.56
N LEU A 459 1.67 -45.73 -4.39
CA LEU A 459 0.27 -46.02 -4.70
C LEU A 459 0.09 -46.28 -6.19
N ASP A 460 0.69 -45.44 -7.04
CA ASP A 460 0.63 -45.61 -8.51
C ASP A 460 1.28 -46.93 -8.94
N GLU A 461 2.43 -47.29 -8.36
CA GLU A 461 3.08 -48.58 -8.60
C GLU A 461 2.20 -49.77 -8.19
N LEU A 462 1.52 -49.67 -7.03
CA LEU A 462 0.60 -50.71 -6.54
C LEU A 462 -0.65 -50.82 -7.42
N PHE A 463 -1.22 -49.70 -7.88
CA PHE A 463 -2.34 -49.71 -8.82
C PHE A 463 -1.94 -50.35 -10.15
N ALA A 464 -0.78 -49.99 -10.70
CA ALA A 464 -0.26 -50.62 -11.91
C ALA A 464 0.00 -52.12 -11.73
N ALA A 465 0.46 -52.55 -10.54
CA ALA A 465 0.60 -53.97 -10.22
C ALA A 465 -0.75 -54.69 -10.14
N GLN A 466 -1.73 -54.07 -9.47
CA GLN A 466 -3.08 -54.60 -9.38
C GLN A 466 -3.74 -54.72 -10.76
N GLU A 467 -3.57 -53.75 -11.64
CA GLU A 467 -4.07 -53.81 -13.02
C GLU A 467 -3.44 -54.96 -13.81
N ARG A 468 -2.11 -55.17 -13.69
CA ARG A 468 -1.42 -56.30 -14.30
C ARG A 468 -1.98 -57.64 -13.79
N ASP A 469 -2.15 -57.78 -12.48
CA ASP A 469 -2.71 -59.00 -11.89
C ASP A 469 -4.17 -59.22 -12.34
N GLN A 470 -4.96 -58.16 -12.43
CA GLN A 470 -6.33 -58.21 -12.93
C GLN A 470 -6.38 -58.71 -14.39
N GLN A 471 -5.48 -58.21 -15.25
CA GLN A 471 -5.33 -58.67 -16.64
C GLN A 471 -4.92 -60.15 -16.73
N VAL A 472 -4.01 -60.60 -15.86
CA VAL A 472 -3.63 -62.02 -15.79
C VAL A 472 -4.82 -62.88 -15.36
N ILE A 473 -5.58 -62.44 -14.35
CA ILE A 473 -6.78 -63.14 -13.89
C ILE A 473 -7.83 -63.25 -14.99
N THR A 474 -8.08 -62.17 -15.75
CA THR A 474 -9.05 -62.20 -16.87
C THR A 474 -8.57 -63.12 -17.99
N MET A 475 -7.29 -63.08 -18.36
CA MET A 475 -6.69 -63.99 -19.33
C MET A 475 -6.80 -65.46 -18.90
N LEU A 476 -6.48 -65.79 -17.65
CA LEU A 476 -6.59 -67.14 -17.12
C LEU A 476 -8.05 -67.62 -17.07
N ARG A 477 -9.00 -66.76 -16.69
CA ARG A 477 -10.44 -67.08 -16.73
C ARG A 477 -10.89 -67.41 -18.14
N GLU A 478 -10.43 -66.66 -19.14
CA GLU A 478 -10.74 -66.92 -20.54
C GLU A 478 -10.10 -68.21 -21.06
N GLN A 479 -8.85 -68.51 -20.69
CA GLN A 479 -8.20 -69.78 -20.99
C GLN A 479 -8.95 -70.96 -20.36
N VAL A 480 -9.39 -70.86 -19.10
CA VAL A 480 -10.23 -71.89 -18.45
C VAL A 480 -11.54 -72.07 -19.21
N ARG A 481 -12.19 -70.98 -19.65
CA ARG A 481 -13.41 -71.04 -20.46
C ARG A 481 -13.19 -71.76 -21.79
N GLN A 482 -12.04 -71.53 -22.44
CA GLN A 482 -11.66 -72.20 -23.70
C GLN A 482 -11.28 -73.68 -23.51
N LEU A 483 -10.65 -74.04 -22.40
CA LEU A 483 -10.38 -75.45 -22.05
C LEU A 483 -11.68 -76.21 -21.74
N GLN A 484 -12.64 -75.55 -21.10
CA GLN A 484 -13.98 -76.11 -20.87
C GLN A 484 -14.76 -76.31 -22.17
N SER A 485 -14.56 -75.46 -23.18
CA SER A 485 -15.24 -75.58 -24.48
C SER A 485 -14.60 -76.61 -25.43
N THR A 486 -13.30 -76.91 -25.29
CA THR A 486 -12.57 -77.88 -26.13
C THR A 486 -12.73 -79.35 -25.71
N GLY A 487 -13.64 -79.66 -24.78
CA GLY A 487 -14.14 -81.03 -24.58
C GLY A 487 -13.22 -82.00 -23.85
N TYR A 488 -12.10 -81.56 -23.27
CA TYR A 488 -11.30 -82.38 -22.36
C TYR A 488 -11.99 -82.48 -20.99
N ARG A 489 -12.97 -83.36 -20.89
CA ARG A 489 -13.58 -83.76 -19.62
C ARG A 489 -12.66 -84.78 -18.93
N ALA A 490 -11.66 -84.29 -18.20
CA ALA A 490 -10.98 -85.12 -17.20
C ALA A 490 -12.05 -85.72 -16.24
N PRO A 491 -11.98 -87.01 -15.88
CA PRO A 491 -12.94 -87.63 -14.98
C PRO A 491 -12.71 -87.13 -13.56
N PHE A 492 -13.17 -85.92 -13.27
CA PHE A 492 -13.30 -85.47 -11.90
C PHE A 492 -14.46 -86.21 -11.26
N ALA A 493 -14.10 -86.95 -10.21
CA ALA A 493 -15.01 -87.59 -9.28
C ALA A 493 -16.09 -86.59 -8.84
N ARG A 494 -17.34 -87.10 -8.77
CA ARG A 494 -18.47 -86.40 -8.18
C ARG A 494 -18.06 -85.76 -6.86
N PRO A 495 -18.26 -84.45 -6.65
CA PRO A 495 -18.27 -83.89 -5.32
C PRO A 495 -19.44 -84.51 -4.56
N CYS A 496 -19.15 -85.21 -3.47
CA CYS A 496 -20.13 -85.58 -2.45
C CYS A 496 -20.72 -84.29 -1.87
N GLN A 497 -21.87 -83.85 -2.37
CA GLN A 497 -22.68 -82.80 -1.77
C GLN A 497 -23.80 -83.43 -0.93
N THR A 498 -23.44 -84.16 0.11
CA THR A 498 -24.44 -84.67 1.07
C THR A 498 -24.05 -84.52 2.53
N GLU A 499 -23.20 -83.55 2.90
CA GLU A 499 -22.90 -83.34 4.34
C GLU A 499 -22.57 -81.89 4.79
N TYR A 500 -22.84 -80.86 3.98
CA TYR A 500 -22.73 -79.45 4.41
C TYR A 500 -23.98 -78.60 4.17
N ARG A 501 -25.18 -79.20 4.26
CA ARG A 501 -26.46 -78.45 4.27
C ARG A 501 -27.19 -78.53 5.62
N ARG A 502 -26.45 -78.59 6.72
CA ARG A 502 -27.01 -78.52 8.09
C ARG A 502 -26.63 -77.24 8.83
N ASN A 503 -26.43 -76.11 8.13
CA ASN A 503 -26.38 -74.78 8.73
C ASN A 503 -26.64 -73.69 7.66
N GLN A 504 -27.92 -73.41 7.39
CA GLN A 504 -28.39 -72.08 7.00
C GLN A 504 -29.87 -71.95 7.39
N PRO A 505 -30.27 -70.84 8.03
CA PRO A 505 -31.63 -70.64 8.52
C PRO A 505 -32.61 -70.43 7.36
N VAL A 506 -33.75 -71.11 7.42
CA VAL A 506 -34.88 -70.89 6.51
C VAL A 506 -35.66 -69.69 7.03
N GLU A 507 -35.60 -68.57 6.31
CA GLU A 507 -36.59 -67.50 6.42
C GLU A 507 -37.96 -68.05 5.99
N GLN A 508 -38.81 -68.37 6.97
CA GLN A 508 -40.24 -68.53 6.73
C GLN A 508 -40.89 -67.16 6.78
N SER A 509 -40.96 -66.54 5.61
CA SER A 509 -41.91 -65.49 5.27
C SER A 509 -43.34 -65.94 5.61
N MET A 510 -43.91 -65.37 6.67
CA MET A 510 -45.34 -65.49 6.98
C MET A 510 -46.15 -64.70 5.95
N LEU A 511 -46.71 -65.43 4.98
CA LEU A 511 -47.85 -65.00 4.20
C LEU A 511 -49.08 -64.95 5.12
N ILE A 512 -49.47 -63.76 5.56
CA ILE A 512 -50.78 -63.55 6.19
C ILE A 512 -51.82 -63.47 5.06
N ALA A 513 -52.71 -64.46 5.04
CA ALA A 513 -53.90 -64.48 4.20
C ALA A 513 -54.82 -63.29 4.55
N ARG A 514 -55.14 -62.48 3.54
CA ARG A 514 -56.18 -61.46 3.57
C ARG A 514 -57.59 -62.09 3.52
N ARG A 515 -58.44 -61.68 4.45
CA ARG A 515 -59.90 -61.46 4.31
C ARG A 515 -60.06 -60.01 4.82
N GLY A 516 -60.28 -58.95 4.03
CA GLY A 516 -61.37 -58.67 3.09
C GLY A 516 -62.65 -58.37 3.90
N HIS A 517 -63.06 -57.12 4.16
CA HIS A 517 -63.71 -56.23 3.18
C HIS A 517 -63.82 -54.74 3.62
N ASN A 518 -63.64 -53.86 2.61
CA ASN A 518 -64.31 -52.59 2.24
C ASN A 518 -64.42 -51.42 3.23
N TYR A 519 -64.17 -50.16 2.82
CA TYR A 519 -64.69 -49.48 1.62
C TYR A 519 -63.70 -48.54 0.90
N ASN A 520 -64.00 -48.36 -0.40
CA ASN A 520 -63.73 -47.23 -1.33
C ASN A 520 -63.37 -45.88 -0.67
N HIS A 521 -62.59 -44.98 -1.25
CA HIS A 521 -62.77 -44.34 -2.57
C HIS A 521 -61.52 -43.48 -2.91
N HIS A 522 -61.17 -43.42 -4.19
CA HIS A 522 -60.53 -42.36 -5.01
C HIS A 522 -59.56 -41.33 -4.36
N GLY A 523 -58.41 -40.97 -4.93
CA GLY A 523 -57.89 -41.14 -6.29
C GLY A 523 -56.46 -40.60 -6.35
N TYR A 524 -55.73 -41.00 -7.40
CA TYR A 524 -54.48 -40.37 -7.80
C TYR A 524 -54.79 -39.02 -8.43
N ASP A 525 -53.89 -38.06 -8.28
CA ASP A 525 -53.42 -37.31 -9.44
C ASP A 525 -51.96 -36.91 -9.27
N VAL A 526 -51.28 -36.96 -10.42
CA VAL A 526 -49.88 -36.69 -10.71
C VAL A 526 -49.83 -35.31 -11.38
N ILE A 527 -48.62 -34.75 -11.47
CA ILE A 527 -48.10 -33.86 -12.53
C ILE A 527 -47.94 -32.37 -12.15
N ASP A 528 -46.69 -31.91 -12.40
CA ASP A 528 -46.16 -30.60 -12.82
C ASP A 528 -46.72 -29.29 -12.27
N GLY A 529 -45.80 -28.32 -12.19
CA GLY A 529 -46.19 -26.95 -12.55
C GLY A 529 -45.23 -25.89 -12.03
N MET A 530 -44.56 -25.22 -12.96
CA MET A 530 -43.71 -24.06 -12.78
C MET A 530 -44.47 -22.79 -12.36
N GLN A 531 -43.66 -21.78 -11.98
CA GLN A 531 -43.87 -20.31 -12.12
C GLN A 531 -44.74 -19.60 -11.08
N GLU A 532 -44.16 -18.64 -10.35
CA GLU A 532 -44.05 -17.18 -10.64
C GLU A 532 -45.43 -16.50 -10.59
N ASP A 533 -45.68 -15.72 -9.53
CA ASP A 533 -45.91 -14.25 -9.63
C ASP A 533 -46.39 -13.64 -8.29
N ASP A 534 -45.65 -12.58 -7.93
CA ASP A 534 -46.03 -11.26 -7.39
C ASP A 534 -47.11 -11.00 -6.30
N ASP A 535 -46.69 -10.02 -5.49
CA ASP A 535 -47.44 -8.95 -4.82
C ASP A 535 -48.43 -9.27 -3.70
N LEU A 536 -48.01 -9.02 -2.45
CA LEU A 536 -48.81 -8.24 -1.49
C LEU A 536 -47.91 -7.46 -0.51
N ALA A 537 -48.04 -6.14 -0.57
CA ALA A 537 -47.50 -5.19 0.39
C ALA A 537 -48.16 -5.32 1.78
N THR A 538 -47.36 -5.28 2.83
CA THR A 538 -47.81 -4.85 4.17
C THR A 538 -46.70 -4.07 4.87
N ASP A 539 -46.96 -2.79 5.11
CA ASP A 539 -46.22 -1.92 6.03
C ASP A 539 -46.18 -2.51 7.44
N GLY A 540 -45.03 -2.40 8.11
CA GLY A 540 -44.95 -2.76 9.54
C GLY A 540 -43.53 -2.88 10.09
N VAL A 541 -42.94 -1.73 10.42
CA VAL A 541 -41.97 -1.47 11.51
C VAL A 541 -41.33 -2.70 12.17
N GLY A 542 -40.04 -2.91 11.95
CA GLY A 542 -39.27 -3.91 12.69
C GLY A 542 -37.77 -3.94 12.38
N SER A 543 -36.99 -3.34 13.28
CA SER A 543 -35.71 -3.89 13.78
C SER A 543 -34.52 -4.01 12.80
N ASP A 544 -33.71 -2.95 12.77
CA ASP A 544 -32.35 -2.92 12.23
C ASP A 544 -31.39 -3.83 13.04
N GLU A 545 -31.32 -5.13 12.76
CA GLU A 545 -30.17 -5.96 13.19
C GLU A 545 -29.63 -6.96 12.14
N GLU A 546 -30.17 -7.01 10.91
CA GLU A 546 -29.67 -7.93 9.86
C GLU A 546 -28.87 -7.29 8.71
N SER A 547 -28.50 -6.00 8.82
CA SER A 547 -27.72 -5.29 7.78
C SER A 547 -26.20 -5.23 8.04
N ALA A 548 -25.70 -5.85 9.12
CA ALA A 548 -24.27 -5.84 9.45
C ALA A 548 -23.45 -6.90 8.68
N GLY A 549 -24.09 -7.95 8.16
CA GLY A 549 -23.40 -9.07 7.49
C GLY A 549 -23.15 -8.92 5.99
N ARG A 550 -23.70 -7.89 5.33
CA ARG A 550 -23.54 -7.68 3.86
C ARG A 550 -22.57 -6.57 3.46
N LYS A 551 -21.93 -5.90 4.42
CA LYS A 551 -20.99 -4.80 4.13
C LYS A 551 -19.53 -5.24 4.00
N GLU A 552 -19.21 -6.50 4.24
CA GLU A 552 -17.84 -7.00 4.24
C GLU A 552 -17.26 -7.23 2.82
N HIS A 553 -18.05 -7.01 1.76
CA HIS A 553 -17.67 -7.33 0.37
C HIS A 553 -17.99 -6.22 -0.64
N MET A 554 -17.96 -4.95 -0.21
CA MET A 554 -18.14 -3.80 -1.11
C MET A 554 -16.80 -3.12 -1.42
N LEU A 555 -16.56 -2.84 -2.69
CA LEU A 555 -15.47 -2.06 -3.25
C LEU A 555 -15.99 -0.67 -3.64
N TYR A 556 -15.14 0.35 -3.57
CA TYR A 556 -15.55 1.74 -3.76
C TYR A 556 -14.68 2.44 -4.79
N CYS A 557 -15.29 3.26 -5.65
CA CYS A 557 -14.56 4.17 -6.51
C CYS A 557 -13.92 5.31 -5.69
N PRO A 558 -12.60 5.54 -5.77
CA PRO A 558 -11.92 6.51 -4.92
C PRO A 558 -12.31 7.98 -5.20
N ARG A 559 -12.85 8.28 -6.40
CA ARG A 559 -13.24 9.66 -6.77
C ARG A 559 -14.69 10.00 -6.43
N CYS A 560 -15.65 9.12 -6.76
CA CYS A 560 -17.09 9.40 -6.59
C CYS A 560 -17.75 8.57 -5.47
N LYS A 561 -17.01 7.66 -4.83
CA LYS A 561 -17.46 6.76 -3.75
C LYS A 561 -18.63 5.84 -4.11
N ARG A 562 -18.87 5.61 -5.40
CA ARG A 562 -19.88 4.66 -5.87
C ARG A 562 -19.51 3.23 -5.47
N GLU A 563 -20.52 2.48 -5.01
CA GLU A 563 -20.34 1.16 -4.41
C GLU A 563 -20.48 0.03 -5.43
N TYR A 564 -19.61 -0.98 -5.32
CA TYR A 564 -19.56 -2.15 -6.19
C TYR A 564 -19.38 -3.41 -5.36
N SER A 565 -20.12 -4.48 -5.65
CA SER A 565 -19.92 -5.77 -4.97
C SER A 565 -18.60 -6.44 -5.41
N LYS A 566 -17.96 -7.21 -4.53
CA LYS A 566 -16.70 -7.95 -4.82
C LYS A 566 -16.73 -8.83 -6.08
N GLY A 567 -17.91 -9.35 -6.47
CA GLY A 567 -18.10 -10.12 -7.72
C GLY A 567 -18.24 -9.28 -9.00
N LYS A 568 -18.21 -7.94 -8.89
CA LYS A 568 -18.34 -6.97 -10.01
C LYS A 568 -17.11 -6.06 -10.09
N HIS A 569 -15.94 -6.64 -9.90
CA HIS A 569 -14.66 -5.91 -9.95
C HIS A 569 -14.43 -5.25 -11.32
N ASP A 570 -14.79 -5.92 -12.41
CA ASP A 570 -14.61 -5.41 -13.77
C ASP A 570 -15.44 -4.13 -14.03
N GLN A 571 -16.66 -4.06 -13.49
CA GLN A 571 -17.52 -2.87 -13.59
C GLN A 571 -17.01 -1.69 -12.77
N LEU A 572 -16.27 -1.97 -11.68
CA LEU A 572 -15.58 -0.92 -10.92
C LEU A 572 -14.40 -0.37 -11.72
N LEU A 573 -13.63 -1.22 -12.40
CA LEU A 573 -12.47 -0.78 -13.20
C LEU A 573 -12.93 0.06 -14.41
N GLU A 574 -13.93 -0.40 -15.17
CA GLU A 574 -14.52 0.40 -16.26
C GLU A 574 -15.04 1.75 -15.77
N HIS A 575 -15.66 1.76 -14.59
CA HIS A 575 -16.13 3.01 -14.00
C HIS A 575 -14.97 3.90 -13.56
N ILE A 576 -13.90 3.36 -12.98
CA ILE A 576 -12.71 4.13 -12.59
C ILE A 576 -12.07 4.76 -13.83
N ASP A 577 -11.98 4.07 -14.96
CA ASP A 577 -11.39 4.61 -16.18
C ASP A 577 -12.16 5.84 -16.70
N VAL A 578 -13.50 5.80 -16.66
CA VAL A 578 -14.35 6.94 -17.04
C VAL A 578 -14.38 8.02 -15.95
N CYS A 579 -14.38 7.60 -14.68
CA CYS A 579 -14.50 8.49 -13.54
C CYS A 579 -13.18 9.16 -13.19
N CYS A 580 -12.02 8.65 -13.61
CA CYS A 580 -10.69 9.24 -13.36
C CYS A 580 -10.05 9.88 -14.60
N SER A 581 -10.68 9.75 -15.76
CA SER A 581 -10.52 10.70 -16.87
C SER A 581 -11.10 12.07 -16.50
#